data_AF-A0A7S3KW28-F1
#
_entry.id   AF-A0A7S3KW28-F1
#
_cell.length_a   1.000
_cell.length_b   1.000
_cell.length_c   1.000
_cell.angle_alpha   90.00
_cell.angle_beta   90.00
_cell.angle_gamma   90.00
#
_symmetry.space_group_name_H-M   'P 1'
#
loop_
_entity.id
_entity.type
_entity.pdbx_description
1 polymer ?
#
loop_
_entity_poly.entity_id
_entity_poly.type
_entity_poly.pdbx_seq_one_letter_code
_entity_poly.pdbx_strand_id
1 'polypeptide(L)'
;MDLLAFAVAAATGTLVLRIYGGSSRGGGDDNDTSSLYFVTSTNEPLPDNQPPSDREQWHRATYVLVMHDPPDMFYEPKEWSHTPVLLCKLKNKEGNEKLALPCGPLRRGETYIDCGTRVLRSLTGVDVSQPQNCLHHLFTFPYNTTGVKQWADFFECVHRGALENLKDGGKDFVCMSLEELKEKVQESVDLFEEESYYAARLYFQRQMDLRAKRRLLKGYSSVDLDNYGMRTEHKPIVFKADEDDSERGGALDYTMQTDDGMSPKLLLKADIVLLGVSRAGKTPLSLLLSQTKGIKVANIPLVLEVPPPRQLISVDARRVFVITQKAEHLQQVRRERLRREMKNRRVGSRSTYADPDYVQRDLDNATVLARKHGYTIVDITDRAMEEAASLIMYVYL
;
A
#
# COMPACT_ATOMS: atom_id res chain seq x y z
N MET A 1 -43.10 21.90 -26.22
CA MET A 1 -43.92 22.44 -25.12
C MET A 1 -44.53 21.27 -24.37
N ASP A 2 -44.20 20.91 -23.15
CA ASP A 2 -43.09 21.15 -22.24
C ASP A 2 -43.39 20.26 -21.01
N LEU A 3 -42.38 20.03 -20.17
CA LEU A 3 -42.50 19.57 -18.77
C LEU A 3 -42.85 18.10 -18.50
N LEU A 4 -41.81 17.24 -18.43
CA LEU A 4 -41.57 16.33 -17.28
C LEU A 4 -40.16 15.70 -17.33
N ALA A 5 -39.18 16.52 -17.70
CA ALA A 5 -37.76 16.28 -17.49
C ALA A 5 -37.36 16.90 -16.14
N PHE A 6 -37.67 16.28 -15.00
CA PHE A 6 -37.14 16.64 -13.67
C PHE A 6 -37.38 15.49 -12.68
N ALA A 7 -36.33 15.13 -11.92
CA ALA A 7 -36.19 14.00 -10.98
C ALA A 7 -35.73 12.69 -11.69
N VAL A 8 -34.45 12.30 -11.65
CA VAL A 8 -33.66 11.95 -10.45
C VAL A 8 -32.20 12.43 -10.58
N ALA A 9 -32.00 13.74 -10.49
CA ALA A 9 -30.71 14.42 -10.34
C ALA A 9 -30.48 14.94 -8.89
N ALA A 10 -30.99 14.22 -7.89
CA ALA A 10 -30.86 14.58 -6.47
C ALA A 10 -30.55 13.30 -5.69
N ALA A 11 -29.45 13.13 -4.95
CA ALA A 11 -28.50 14.06 -4.38
C ALA A 11 -27.14 13.33 -4.18
N THR A 12 -26.06 14.09 -3.96
CA THR A 12 -24.71 13.64 -3.49
C THR A 12 -23.75 12.91 -4.45
N GLY A 13 -23.79 13.12 -5.76
CA GLY A 13 -22.81 12.51 -6.69
C GLY A 13 -22.32 13.43 -7.80
N THR A 14 -21.94 14.68 -7.49
CA THR A 14 -21.58 15.65 -8.55
C THR A 14 -20.52 16.63 -8.08
N LEU A 15 -19.30 16.14 -7.84
CA LEU A 15 -18.10 16.95 -8.04
C LEU A 15 -17.35 16.49 -9.29
N VAL A 16 -17.07 15.20 -9.49
CA VAL A 16 -16.36 14.70 -10.69
C VAL A 16 -17.03 15.16 -12.00
N LEU A 17 -18.35 15.07 -12.17
CA LEU A 17 -19.01 15.58 -13.40
C LEU A 17 -19.15 17.11 -13.49
N ARG A 18 -19.02 17.84 -12.37
CA ARG A 18 -19.14 19.33 -12.35
C ARG A 18 -17.79 20.04 -12.44
N ILE A 19 -16.70 19.40 -12.04
CA ILE A 19 -15.33 19.97 -12.10
C ILE A 19 -14.88 20.22 -13.55
N TYR A 20 -15.43 19.50 -14.54
CA TYR A 20 -15.07 19.68 -15.95
C TYR A 20 -15.92 20.75 -16.69
N GLY A 21 -16.81 21.45 -16.00
CA GLY A 21 -17.72 22.44 -16.60
C GLY A 21 -17.60 23.86 -16.03
N GLY A 22 -16.75 24.70 -16.66
CA GLY A 22 -16.83 26.18 -16.64
C GLY A 22 -15.64 26.86 -15.94
N SER A 23 -14.91 27.82 -16.53
CA SER A 23 -15.27 28.94 -17.43
C SER A 23 -13.95 29.49 -18.02
N SER A 24 -13.70 29.83 -19.30
CA SER A 24 -14.54 30.43 -20.34
C SER A 24 -13.84 30.41 -21.73
N ARG A 25 -14.67 30.43 -22.80
CA ARG A 25 -14.41 30.81 -24.21
C ARG A 25 -13.74 29.79 -25.15
N GLY A 26 -14.49 28.74 -25.49
CA GLY A 26 -14.35 27.97 -26.73
C GLY A 26 -15.46 26.93 -26.77
N GLY A 27 -16.35 26.98 -27.76
CA GLY A 27 -17.53 26.12 -27.82
C GLY A 27 -17.16 24.64 -27.96
N GLY A 28 -17.66 23.82 -27.03
CA GLY A 28 -17.61 22.36 -27.07
C GLY A 28 -18.40 21.80 -25.88
N ASP A 29 -19.44 21.01 -26.17
CA ASP A 29 -20.27 20.30 -25.19
C ASP A 29 -19.44 19.32 -24.35
N ASP A 30 -18.96 19.73 -23.17
CA ASP A 30 -18.25 18.84 -22.22
C ASP A 30 -19.15 18.29 -21.10
N ASN A 31 -20.48 18.50 -21.19
CA ASN A 31 -21.47 18.04 -20.19
C ASN A 31 -22.15 16.70 -20.57
N ASP A 32 -21.60 16.00 -21.57
CA ASP A 32 -22.26 14.83 -22.16
C ASP A 32 -21.87 13.52 -21.44
N THR A 33 -22.72 13.11 -20.49
CA THR A 33 -22.64 11.79 -19.82
C THR A 33 -22.78 10.61 -20.79
N SER A 34 -23.23 10.84 -22.04
CA SER A 34 -23.30 9.80 -23.08
C SER A 34 -21.92 9.26 -23.48
N SER A 35 -20.87 10.04 -23.19
CA SER A 35 -19.48 9.70 -23.51
C SER A 35 -18.79 8.80 -22.47
N LEU A 36 -19.41 8.56 -21.31
CA LEU A 36 -18.78 7.77 -20.23
C LEU A 36 -18.64 6.28 -20.58
N TYR A 37 -17.53 5.69 -20.14
CA TYR A 37 -17.29 4.25 -20.23
C TYR A 37 -17.90 3.52 -19.02
N PHE A 38 -19.08 2.94 -19.21
CA PHE A 38 -19.79 2.16 -18.19
C PHE A 38 -19.33 0.70 -18.15
N VAL A 39 -19.35 0.11 -16.95
CA VAL A 39 -18.92 -1.26 -16.64
C VAL A 39 -19.86 -1.92 -15.64
N THR A 40 -19.71 -3.22 -15.43
CA THR A 40 -20.35 -3.95 -14.33
C THR A 40 -19.67 -3.63 -12.99
N SER A 41 -20.27 -4.10 -11.89
CA SER A 41 -19.66 -4.04 -10.56
C SER A 41 -18.34 -4.82 -10.45
N THR A 42 -18.07 -5.76 -11.36
CA THR A 42 -16.83 -6.53 -11.45
C THR A 42 -15.80 -5.93 -12.41
N ASN A 43 -16.02 -4.70 -12.89
CA ASN A 43 -15.18 -3.97 -13.86
C ASN A 43 -15.16 -4.59 -15.26
N GLU A 44 -16.18 -5.35 -15.63
CA GLU A 44 -16.31 -5.91 -16.98
C GLU A 44 -17.02 -4.91 -17.90
N PRO A 45 -16.58 -4.76 -19.17
CA PRO A 45 -17.27 -3.93 -20.15
C PRO A 45 -18.73 -4.34 -20.28
N LEU A 46 -19.64 -3.36 -20.29
CA LEU A 46 -21.03 -3.62 -20.68
C LEU A 46 -21.08 -3.94 -22.19
N PRO A 47 -21.95 -4.87 -22.63
CA PRO A 47 -22.15 -5.13 -24.06
C PRO A 47 -22.56 -3.86 -24.82
N ASP A 48 -21.98 -3.65 -26.00
CA ASP A 48 -22.37 -2.55 -26.88
C ASP A 48 -23.89 -2.62 -27.16
N ASN A 49 -24.60 -1.50 -26.91
CA ASN A 49 -26.04 -1.26 -27.09
C ASN A 49 -26.99 -1.45 -25.89
N GLN A 50 -26.53 -1.72 -24.67
CA GLN A 50 -27.42 -1.58 -23.49
C GLN A 50 -27.12 -0.29 -22.72
N PRO A 51 -28.10 0.62 -22.54
CA PRO A 51 -27.97 1.70 -21.57
C PRO A 51 -27.85 1.06 -20.18
N PRO A 52 -26.91 1.50 -19.34
CA PRO A 52 -26.73 0.93 -18.01
C PRO A 52 -28.01 1.14 -17.19
N SER A 53 -28.51 0.09 -16.56
CA SER A 53 -29.68 0.20 -15.69
C SER A 53 -29.39 1.20 -14.55
N ASP A 54 -30.38 2.01 -14.15
CA ASP A 54 -30.22 3.04 -13.11
C ASP A 54 -29.65 2.52 -11.78
N ARG A 55 -29.76 1.21 -11.51
CA ARG A 55 -29.28 0.59 -10.27
C ARG A 55 -27.79 0.18 -10.31
N GLU A 56 -27.19 0.06 -11.49
CA GLU A 56 -25.87 -0.55 -11.71
C GLU A 56 -24.93 0.27 -12.60
N GLN A 57 -25.05 1.60 -12.62
CA GLN A 57 -24.18 2.50 -13.38
C GLN A 57 -22.78 2.63 -12.74
N TRP A 58 -21.96 1.57 -12.81
CA TRP A 58 -20.53 1.69 -12.59
C TRP A 58 -19.86 2.29 -13.83
N HIS A 59 -18.90 3.17 -13.63
CA HIS A 59 -18.11 3.76 -14.72
C HIS A 59 -16.62 3.73 -14.39
N ARG A 60 -15.77 3.99 -15.38
CA ARG A 60 -14.32 4.01 -15.18
C ARG A 60 -13.78 5.42 -14.99
N ALA A 61 -12.73 5.56 -14.18
CA ALA A 61 -12.05 6.83 -13.91
C ALA A 61 -10.53 6.66 -13.74
N THR A 62 -9.79 7.77 -13.76
CA THR A 62 -8.35 7.80 -13.47
C THR A 62 -8.04 8.83 -12.41
N TYR A 63 -7.09 8.52 -11.54
CA TYR A 63 -6.51 9.41 -10.54
C TYR A 63 -5.00 9.43 -10.72
N VAL A 64 -4.38 10.59 -10.61
CA VAL A 64 -2.94 10.74 -10.80
C VAL A 64 -2.32 11.49 -9.64
N LEU A 65 -1.31 10.90 -9.01
CA LEU A 65 -0.39 11.62 -8.13
C LEU A 65 0.73 12.22 -8.96
N VAL A 66 0.79 13.55 -9.02
CA VAL A 66 1.84 14.26 -9.77
C VAL A 66 2.95 14.65 -8.80
N MET A 67 4.08 13.96 -8.90
CA MET A 67 5.32 14.27 -8.19
C MET A 67 6.11 15.28 -9.02
N HIS A 68 6.57 16.36 -8.40
CA HIS A 68 7.38 17.38 -9.03
C HIS A 68 8.85 17.15 -8.72
N ASP A 69 9.68 17.06 -9.76
CA ASP A 69 11.12 16.83 -9.69
C ASP A 69 11.82 18.00 -10.41
N PRO A 70 12.17 19.08 -9.70
CA PRO A 70 12.64 20.31 -10.32
C PRO A 70 13.94 20.07 -11.11
N PRO A 71 14.11 20.71 -12.29
CA PRO A 71 15.25 20.45 -13.17
C PRO A 71 16.61 20.78 -12.55
N ASP A 72 16.65 21.66 -11.53
CA ASP A 72 17.87 22.16 -10.89
C ASP A 72 18.11 21.58 -9.48
N MET A 73 17.27 20.65 -9.01
CA MET A 73 17.34 20.14 -7.64
C MET A 73 17.91 18.72 -7.59
N PHE A 74 19.20 18.58 -7.29
CA PHE A 74 19.83 17.29 -7.01
C PHE A 74 19.46 16.82 -5.60
N TYR A 75 18.34 16.11 -5.45
CA TYR A 75 18.09 15.34 -4.23
C TYR A 75 18.94 14.06 -4.20
N GLU A 76 19.55 13.76 -3.06
CA GLU A 76 20.03 12.39 -2.83
C GLU A 76 18.80 11.45 -2.76
N PRO A 77 18.74 10.33 -3.52
CA PRO A 77 17.54 9.49 -3.67
C PRO A 77 17.01 8.78 -2.41
N LYS A 78 17.55 9.08 -1.22
CA LYS A 78 17.29 8.31 -0.01
C LYS A 78 16.04 8.77 0.76
N GLU A 79 15.56 10.00 0.54
CA GLU A 79 14.45 10.59 1.29
C GLU A 79 13.35 11.17 0.38
N TRP A 80 12.65 10.26 -0.33
CA TRP A 80 11.42 10.51 -1.11
C TRP A 80 10.27 11.19 -0.32
N SER A 81 10.36 11.33 1.00
CA SER A 81 9.37 12.04 1.83
C SER A 81 9.25 13.51 1.47
N HIS A 82 10.36 14.13 1.07
CA HIS A 82 10.43 15.54 0.69
C HIS A 82 10.02 15.81 -0.75
N THR A 83 9.70 14.78 -1.53
CA THR A 83 9.27 14.93 -2.92
C THR A 83 8.02 15.81 -2.97
N PRO A 84 8.05 16.97 -3.64
CA PRO A 84 6.87 17.80 -3.79
C PRO A 84 5.82 17.11 -4.64
N VAL A 85 4.55 17.25 -4.27
CA VAL A 85 3.39 16.73 -4.99
C VAL A 85 2.39 17.83 -5.28
N LEU A 86 1.69 17.71 -6.40
CA LEU A 86 0.71 18.70 -6.87
C LEU A 86 -0.71 18.18 -6.68
N LEU A 87 -1.53 18.99 -6.01
CA LEU A 87 -2.97 18.77 -5.85
C LEU A 87 -3.76 19.94 -6.45
N CYS A 88 -4.89 19.65 -7.08
CA CYS A 88 -5.82 20.65 -7.56
C CYS A 88 -6.62 21.25 -6.39
N LYS A 89 -6.82 22.58 -6.41
CA LYS A 89 -7.81 23.27 -5.59
C LYS A 89 -9.14 23.28 -6.31
N LEU A 90 -10.17 22.74 -5.67
CA LEU A 90 -11.52 22.69 -6.20
C LEU A 90 -12.46 23.47 -5.28
N LYS A 91 -13.40 24.21 -5.86
CA LYS A 91 -14.46 24.86 -5.07
C LYS A 91 -15.70 23.99 -5.07
N ASN A 92 -16.19 23.62 -3.88
CA ASN A 92 -17.44 22.91 -3.73
C ASN A 92 -18.64 23.85 -4.02
N LYS A 93 -19.87 23.31 -4.01
CA LYS A 93 -21.10 24.08 -4.28
C LYS A 93 -21.35 25.22 -3.28
N GLU A 94 -20.75 25.14 -2.09
CA GLU A 94 -20.86 26.11 -1.00
C GLU A 94 -19.74 27.16 -1.06
N GLY A 95 -18.81 27.04 -2.01
CA GLY A 95 -17.66 27.91 -2.18
C GLY A 95 -16.44 27.52 -1.33
N ASN A 96 -16.51 26.44 -0.56
CA ASN A 96 -15.39 25.91 0.21
C ASN A 96 -14.36 25.26 -0.71
N GLU A 97 -13.09 25.56 -0.47
CA GLU A 97 -11.99 24.96 -1.21
C GLU A 97 -11.66 23.57 -0.65
N LYS A 98 -11.60 22.58 -1.54
CA LYS A 98 -11.19 21.20 -1.28
C LYS A 98 -9.98 20.84 -2.14
N LEU A 99 -9.16 19.95 -1.63
CA LEU A 99 -8.01 19.41 -2.37
C LEU A 99 -8.40 18.14 -3.12
N ALA A 100 -7.89 17.97 -4.34
CA ALA A 100 -8.11 16.78 -5.14
C ALA A 100 -6.87 16.37 -5.91
N LEU A 101 -6.75 15.07 -6.17
CA LEU A 101 -5.80 14.57 -7.15
C LEU A 101 -6.29 14.97 -8.55
N PRO A 102 -5.40 15.29 -9.51
CA PRO A 102 -5.75 15.30 -10.91
C PRO A 102 -6.44 13.98 -11.28
N CYS A 103 -7.73 14.05 -11.59
CA CYS A 103 -8.54 12.89 -11.87
C CYS A 103 -9.50 13.15 -13.04
N GLY A 104 -10.26 12.14 -13.45
CA GLY A 104 -11.38 12.29 -14.36
C GLY A 104 -11.93 10.98 -14.92
N PRO A 105 -13.15 11.03 -15.47
CA PRO A 105 -13.82 9.85 -15.99
C PRO A 105 -13.23 9.41 -17.34
N LEU A 106 -13.24 8.10 -17.56
CA LEU A 106 -12.86 7.47 -18.81
C LEU A 106 -13.98 7.63 -19.84
N ARG A 107 -13.63 8.06 -21.06
CA ARG A 107 -14.59 8.17 -22.16
C ARG A 107 -14.64 6.90 -23.01
N ARG A 108 -15.73 6.67 -23.73
CA ARG A 108 -15.86 5.57 -24.69
C ARG A 108 -14.74 5.64 -25.73
N GLY A 109 -14.07 4.51 -25.93
CA GLY A 109 -12.93 4.40 -26.85
C GLY A 109 -11.58 4.86 -26.28
N GLU A 110 -11.53 5.41 -25.06
CA GLU A 110 -10.27 5.72 -24.38
C GLU A 110 -9.77 4.51 -23.58
N THR A 111 -8.45 4.33 -23.53
CA THR A 111 -7.79 3.51 -22.50
C THR A 111 -7.57 4.32 -21.22
N TYR A 112 -7.28 3.66 -20.10
CA TYR A 112 -6.92 4.37 -18.86
C TYR A 112 -5.69 5.27 -19.03
N ILE A 113 -4.73 4.89 -19.86
CA ILE A 113 -3.54 5.72 -20.15
C ILE A 113 -3.95 6.97 -20.94
N ASP A 114 -4.84 6.83 -21.93
CA ASP A 114 -5.35 7.98 -22.69
C ASP A 114 -6.11 8.95 -21.79
N CYS A 115 -6.95 8.44 -20.90
CA CYS A 115 -7.67 9.24 -19.91
C CYS A 115 -6.72 9.94 -18.95
N GLY A 116 -5.74 9.23 -18.38
CA GLY A 116 -4.73 9.83 -17.50
C GLY A 116 -3.92 10.93 -18.21
N THR A 117 -3.55 10.70 -19.47
CA THR A 117 -2.86 11.69 -20.33
C THR A 117 -3.72 12.92 -20.58
N ARG A 118 -5.00 12.73 -20.93
CA ARG A 118 -5.96 13.82 -21.15
C ARG A 118 -6.20 14.62 -19.87
N VAL A 119 -6.42 13.93 -18.74
CA VAL A 119 -6.65 14.54 -17.43
C VAL A 119 -5.47 15.42 -17.03
N LEU A 120 -4.24 14.90 -17.13
CA LEU A 120 -3.05 15.68 -16.82
C LEU A 120 -2.91 16.88 -17.74
N ARG A 121 -2.97 16.69 -19.06
CA ARG A 121 -2.82 17.79 -20.01
C ARG A 121 -3.88 18.87 -19.82
N SER A 122 -5.13 18.48 -19.59
CA SER A 122 -6.25 19.41 -19.46
C SER A 122 -6.26 20.17 -18.13
N LEU A 123 -5.90 19.52 -17.02
CA LEU A 123 -5.93 20.12 -15.69
C LEU A 123 -4.62 20.83 -15.36
N THR A 124 -3.48 20.16 -15.57
CA THR A 124 -2.18 20.64 -15.10
C THR A 124 -1.33 21.26 -16.21
N GLY A 125 -1.65 21.00 -17.47
CA GLY A 125 -0.79 21.38 -18.61
C GLY A 125 0.41 20.45 -18.79
N VAL A 126 0.56 19.43 -17.94
CA VAL A 126 1.67 18.46 -18.02
C VAL A 126 1.44 17.52 -19.20
N ASP A 127 2.43 17.48 -20.09
CA ASP A 127 2.43 16.62 -21.25
C ASP A 127 3.29 15.36 -21.02
N VAL A 128 2.62 14.23 -20.79
CA VAL A 128 3.26 12.91 -20.56
C VAL A 128 3.69 12.21 -21.85
N SER A 129 3.43 12.82 -23.03
CA SER A 129 4.04 12.35 -24.29
C SER A 129 5.51 12.76 -24.41
N GLN A 130 5.95 13.73 -23.61
CA GLN A 130 7.34 14.16 -23.57
C GLN A 130 8.18 13.18 -22.74
N PRO A 131 9.36 12.73 -23.22
CA PRO A 131 10.16 11.67 -22.56
C PRO A 131 10.56 11.96 -21.11
N GLN A 132 10.64 13.23 -20.73
CA GLN A 132 10.97 13.68 -19.37
C GLN A 132 9.86 13.44 -18.36
N ASN A 133 8.61 13.28 -18.81
CA ASN A 133 7.45 13.03 -17.97
C ASN A 133 6.99 11.59 -18.19
N CYS A 134 6.87 10.80 -17.12
CA CYS A 134 6.47 9.40 -17.21
C CYS A 134 5.20 9.16 -16.40
N LEU A 135 4.22 8.49 -17.01
CA LEU A 135 2.98 8.09 -16.37
C LEU A 135 3.04 6.59 -16.04
N HIS A 136 3.02 6.26 -14.76
CA HIS A 136 3.14 4.89 -14.27
C HIS A 136 1.83 4.44 -13.64
N HIS A 137 1.22 3.39 -14.19
CA HIS A 137 0.09 2.72 -13.53
C HIS A 137 0.57 2.04 -12.25
N LEU A 138 -0.17 2.21 -11.16
CA LEU A 138 0.16 1.60 -9.88
C LEU A 138 -0.80 0.48 -9.49
N PHE A 139 -2.12 0.73 -9.59
CA PHE A 139 -3.17 -0.21 -9.22
C PHE A 139 -4.56 0.25 -9.71
N THR A 140 -5.51 -0.68 -9.71
CA THR A 140 -6.93 -0.45 -9.97
C THR A 140 -7.73 -0.68 -8.70
N PHE A 141 -8.73 0.16 -8.40
CA PHE A 141 -9.55 0.06 -7.20
C PHE A 141 -11.03 0.38 -7.47
N PRO A 142 -11.97 -0.25 -6.75
CA PRO A 142 -13.38 0.15 -6.77
C PRO A 142 -13.64 1.28 -5.78
N TYR A 143 -14.61 2.14 -6.10
CA TYR A 143 -15.17 3.15 -5.21
C TYR A 143 -16.69 3.15 -5.35
N ASN A 144 -17.40 3.06 -4.22
CA ASN A 144 -18.85 2.91 -4.18
C ASN A 144 -19.44 3.69 -3.00
N THR A 145 -20.07 4.81 -3.30
CA THR A 145 -20.86 5.61 -2.36
C THR A 145 -22.28 5.76 -2.88
N THR A 146 -23.16 6.36 -2.07
CA THR A 146 -24.56 6.61 -2.44
C THR A 146 -24.70 7.45 -3.72
N GLY A 147 -23.69 8.23 -4.08
CA GLY A 147 -23.71 9.09 -5.26
C GLY A 147 -22.80 8.66 -6.42
N VAL A 148 -21.77 7.84 -6.18
CA VAL A 148 -20.77 7.50 -7.20
C VAL A 148 -20.39 6.02 -7.12
N LYS A 149 -20.47 5.33 -8.26
CA LYS A 149 -19.99 3.96 -8.44
C LYS A 149 -18.97 3.93 -9.56
N GLN A 150 -17.72 3.61 -9.22
CA GLN A 150 -16.66 3.63 -10.22
C GLN A 150 -15.54 2.62 -9.96
N TRP A 151 -14.92 2.21 -11.05
CA TRP A 151 -13.62 1.55 -11.05
C TRP A 151 -12.56 2.55 -11.50
N ALA A 152 -11.51 2.71 -10.71
CA ALA A 152 -10.52 3.74 -10.93
C ALA A 152 -9.12 3.16 -11.04
N ASP A 153 -8.34 3.66 -12.00
CA ASP A 153 -6.91 3.42 -12.08
C ASP A 153 -6.15 4.56 -11.40
N PHE A 154 -5.19 4.18 -10.56
CA PHE A 154 -4.27 5.11 -9.93
C PHE A 154 -2.94 5.13 -10.68
N PHE A 155 -2.52 6.33 -11.08
CA PHE A 155 -1.26 6.58 -11.74
C PHE A 155 -0.35 7.48 -10.90
N GLU A 156 0.94 7.36 -11.15
CA GLU A 156 1.98 8.27 -10.66
C GLU A 156 2.63 8.95 -11.85
N CYS A 157 2.76 10.27 -11.80
CA CYS A 157 3.42 11.06 -12.84
C CYS A 157 4.58 11.83 -12.24
N VAL A 158 5.76 11.77 -12.85
CA VAL A 158 6.88 12.65 -12.50
C VAL A 158 6.91 13.82 -13.48
N HIS A 159 6.74 15.04 -12.96
CA HIS A 159 6.83 16.28 -13.73
C HIS A 159 8.18 16.97 -13.48
N ARG A 160 8.96 17.18 -14.55
CA ARG A 160 10.30 17.80 -14.47
C ARG A 160 10.38 19.25 -14.96
N GLY A 161 9.24 19.88 -15.22
CA GLY A 161 9.18 21.27 -15.66
C GLY A 161 9.21 22.27 -14.51
N ALA A 162 9.38 23.56 -14.83
CA ALA A 162 9.13 24.64 -13.88
C ALA A 162 7.63 24.72 -13.55
N LEU A 163 7.28 24.99 -12.28
CA LEU A 163 5.87 25.09 -11.86
C LEU A 163 5.11 26.23 -12.55
N GLU A 164 5.82 27.27 -12.98
CA GLU A 164 5.26 28.38 -13.78
C GLU A 164 4.73 27.93 -15.14
N ASN A 165 5.21 26.78 -15.65
CA ASN A 165 4.76 26.20 -16.91
C ASN A 165 3.47 25.37 -16.74
N LEU A 166 3.02 25.16 -15.51
CA LEU A 166 1.71 24.55 -15.28
C LEU A 166 0.61 25.50 -15.77
N LYS A 167 -0.54 24.90 -16.10
CA LYS A 167 -1.72 25.64 -16.54
C LYS A 167 -2.07 26.74 -15.52
N ASP A 168 -2.43 27.91 -16.05
CA ASP A 168 -2.76 29.12 -15.28
C ASP A 168 -1.64 29.58 -14.32
N GLY A 169 -0.39 29.23 -14.63
CA GLY A 169 0.79 29.53 -13.81
C GLY A 169 0.79 28.81 -12.47
N GLY A 170 0.10 27.67 -12.37
CA GLY A 170 0.07 26.86 -11.14
C GLY A 170 -0.86 27.39 -10.04
N LYS A 171 -1.66 28.44 -10.27
CA LYS A 171 -2.47 29.11 -9.24
C LYS A 171 -3.52 28.20 -8.60
N ASP A 172 -4.07 27.29 -9.40
CA ASP A 172 -5.08 26.32 -8.98
C ASP A 172 -4.47 25.07 -8.32
N PHE A 173 -3.18 25.09 -8.04
CA PHE A 173 -2.48 23.98 -7.40
C PHE A 173 -2.03 24.33 -5.99
N VAL A 174 -2.01 23.32 -5.13
CA VAL A 174 -1.21 23.30 -3.91
C VAL A 174 -0.03 22.37 -4.14
N CYS A 175 1.17 22.88 -3.89
CA CYS A 175 2.37 22.09 -3.80
C CYS A 175 2.65 21.84 -2.31
N MET A 176 2.87 20.57 -1.95
CA MET A 176 3.25 20.15 -0.60
C MET A 176 4.20 18.97 -0.70
N SER A 177 4.93 18.66 0.37
CA SER A 177 5.73 17.43 0.37
C SER A 177 4.83 16.18 0.42
N LEU A 178 5.35 15.05 -0.06
CA LEU A 178 4.65 13.77 0.02
C LEU A 178 4.36 13.35 1.47
N GLU A 179 5.23 13.74 2.42
CA GLU A 179 5.02 13.56 3.86
C GLU A 179 3.87 14.42 4.39
N GLU A 180 3.83 15.71 4.06
CA GLU A 180 2.71 16.60 4.41
C GLU A 180 1.38 16.10 3.84
N LEU A 181 1.38 15.59 2.61
CA LEU A 181 0.19 14.96 2.02
C LEU A 181 -0.25 13.76 2.84
N LYS A 182 0.68 12.89 3.26
CA LYS A 182 0.39 11.72 4.08
C LYS A 182 -0.25 12.12 5.41
N GLU A 183 0.32 13.10 6.10
CA GLU A 183 -0.22 13.62 7.37
C GLU A 183 -1.64 14.16 7.20
N LYS A 184 -1.86 15.01 6.19
CA LYS A 184 -3.19 15.58 5.90
C LYS A 184 -4.25 14.53 5.60
N VAL A 185 -3.89 13.50 4.84
CA VAL A 185 -4.79 12.37 4.52
C VAL A 185 -5.14 11.55 5.78
N GLN A 186 -4.24 11.49 6.76
CA GLN A 186 -4.49 10.82 8.04
C GLN A 186 -5.34 11.66 9.01
N GLU A 187 -5.21 12.99 8.97
CA GLU A 187 -5.83 13.89 9.95
C GLU A 187 -7.23 14.38 9.56
N SER A 188 -7.49 14.70 8.29
CA SER A 188 -8.71 15.41 7.90
C SER A 188 -9.30 14.91 6.58
N VAL A 189 -10.42 14.20 6.69
CA VAL A 189 -11.23 13.77 5.54
C VAL A 189 -11.83 14.99 4.82
N ASP A 190 -12.28 15.99 5.58
CA ASP A 190 -13.04 17.13 5.05
C ASP A 190 -12.24 18.08 4.15
N LEU A 191 -10.90 18.08 4.30
CA LEU A 191 -9.99 18.88 3.49
C LEU A 191 -10.00 18.46 2.00
N PHE A 192 -10.33 17.20 1.72
CA PHE A 192 -10.24 16.61 0.40
C PHE A 192 -11.62 16.42 -0.22
N GLU A 193 -11.63 16.33 -1.54
CA GLU A 193 -12.72 15.70 -2.27
C GLU A 193 -12.75 14.19 -1.97
N GLU A 194 -13.94 13.62 -1.80
CA GLU A 194 -14.10 12.30 -1.16
C GLU A 194 -13.43 11.17 -1.95
N GLU A 195 -13.58 11.19 -3.27
CA GLU A 195 -13.01 10.22 -4.19
C GLU A 195 -11.48 10.33 -4.22
N SER A 196 -10.97 11.56 -4.26
CA SER A 196 -9.54 11.88 -4.23
C SER A 196 -8.90 11.52 -2.89
N TYR A 197 -9.60 11.76 -1.78
CA TYR A 197 -9.20 11.36 -0.44
C TYR A 197 -9.00 9.85 -0.36
N TYR A 198 -9.99 9.11 -0.83
CA TYR A 198 -9.95 7.66 -0.84
C TYR A 198 -8.79 7.15 -1.71
N ALA A 199 -8.65 7.66 -2.93
CA ALA A 199 -7.55 7.30 -3.82
C ALA A 199 -6.17 7.57 -3.19
N ALA A 200 -5.98 8.73 -2.55
CA ALA A 200 -4.73 9.09 -1.88
C ALA A 200 -4.44 8.16 -0.68
N ARG A 201 -5.46 7.79 0.10
CA ARG A 201 -5.30 6.78 1.16
C ARG A 201 -4.80 5.45 0.63
N LEU A 202 -5.40 4.95 -0.45
CA LEU A 202 -4.99 3.69 -1.06
C LEU A 202 -3.54 3.74 -1.56
N TYR A 203 -3.11 4.88 -2.09
CA TYR A 203 -1.72 5.09 -2.49
C TYR A 203 -0.77 4.90 -1.30
N PHE A 204 -1.02 5.56 -0.16
CA PHE A 204 -0.15 5.44 1.00
C PHE A 204 -0.19 4.05 1.64
N GLN A 205 -1.35 3.41 1.68
CA GLN A 205 -1.49 2.03 2.15
C GLN A 205 -0.66 1.08 1.27
N ARG A 206 -0.74 1.22 -0.05
CA ARG A 206 0.09 0.44 -0.99
C ARG A 206 1.59 0.71 -0.79
N GLN A 207 2.00 1.95 -0.53
CA GLN A 207 3.41 2.25 -0.25
C GLN A 207 3.89 1.57 1.03
N MET A 208 3.07 1.57 2.08
CA MET A 208 3.36 0.82 3.32
C MET A 208 3.49 -0.67 3.03
N ASP A 209 2.53 -1.27 2.32
CA ASP A 209 2.54 -2.68 1.93
C ASP A 209 3.77 -3.04 1.08
N LEU A 210 4.16 -2.17 0.13
CA LEU A 210 5.36 -2.39 -0.68
C LEU A 210 6.64 -2.25 0.14
N ARG A 211 6.70 -1.37 1.13
CA ARG A 211 7.85 -1.23 2.03
C ARG A 211 7.96 -2.43 2.96
N ALA A 212 6.84 -2.79 3.57
CA ALA A 212 6.63 -4.01 4.32
C ALA A 212 7.15 -5.20 3.51
N LYS A 213 6.61 -5.40 2.30
CA LYS A 213 7.05 -6.41 1.36
C LYS A 213 8.54 -6.30 1.04
N ARG A 214 9.07 -5.17 0.57
CA ARG A 214 10.51 -5.01 0.25
C ARG A 214 11.42 -5.35 1.44
N ARG A 215 10.99 -5.08 2.68
CA ARG A 215 11.70 -5.54 3.89
C ARG A 215 11.60 -7.05 4.06
N LEU A 216 10.43 -7.67 3.84
CA LEU A 216 10.31 -9.14 3.77
C LEU A 216 11.24 -9.75 2.74
N LEU A 217 11.34 -9.13 1.56
CA LEU A 217 12.14 -9.65 0.46
C LEU A 217 13.65 -9.35 0.64
N LYS A 218 14.05 -8.55 1.64
CA LYS A 218 15.45 -8.14 1.83
C LYS A 218 16.30 -9.34 2.26
N GLY A 219 17.03 -9.90 1.31
CA GLY A 219 17.88 -11.09 1.50
C GLY A 219 17.26 -12.41 1.03
N TYR A 220 16.02 -12.38 0.54
CA TYR A 220 15.34 -13.49 -0.13
C TYR A 220 15.51 -13.34 -1.65
N SER A 221 15.84 -14.44 -2.33
CA SER A 221 15.93 -14.47 -3.80
C SER A 221 14.54 -14.56 -4.42
N SER A 222 14.40 -14.21 -5.70
CA SER A 222 13.14 -14.38 -6.44
C SER A 222 12.55 -15.79 -6.31
N VAL A 223 13.41 -16.81 -6.27
CA VAL A 223 13.01 -18.22 -6.07
C VAL A 223 12.44 -18.45 -4.67
N ASP A 224 13.04 -17.85 -3.64
CA ASP A 224 12.50 -17.92 -2.29
C ASP A 224 11.09 -17.30 -2.24
N LEU A 225 10.89 -16.19 -2.93
CA LEU A 225 9.60 -15.48 -2.96
C LEU A 225 8.51 -16.26 -3.69
N ASP A 226 8.87 -16.95 -4.77
CA ASP A 226 7.98 -17.87 -5.48
C ASP A 226 7.59 -19.04 -4.58
N ASN A 227 8.54 -19.60 -3.83
CA ASN A 227 8.27 -20.68 -2.86
C ASN A 227 7.36 -20.24 -1.71
N TYR A 228 7.42 -18.98 -1.28
CA TYR A 228 6.53 -18.42 -0.24
C TYR A 228 5.22 -17.85 -0.80
N GLY A 229 4.93 -17.96 -2.11
CA GLY A 229 3.71 -17.37 -2.70
C GLY A 229 3.65 -15.84 -2.64
N MET A 230 4.79 -15.17 -2.38
CA MET A 230 4.85 -13.74 -2.10
C MET A 230 5.10 -12.87 -3.34
N ARG A 231 4.94 -13.40 -4.56
CA ARG A 231 4.97 -12.55 -5.77
C ARG A 231 3.71 -11.67 -5.84
N THR A 232 3.90 -10.38 -6.14
CA THR A 232 2.77 -9.44 -6.32
C THR A 232 2.18 -9.75 -7.68
N GLU A 233 1.08 -10.47 -7.71
CA GLU A 233 0.21 -10.49 -8.88
C GLU A 233 -0.44 -9.10 -9.02
N HIS A 234 -0.61 -8.62 -10.26
CA HIS A 234 -1.40 -7.42 -10.54
C HIS A 234 -2.88 -7.72 -10.28
N LYS A 235 -3.27 -7.79 -9.01
CA LYS A 235 -4.67 -7.89 -8.62
C LYS A 235 -5.21 -6.47 -8.37
N PRO A 236 -6.48 -6.21 -8.76
CA PRO A 236 -7.15 -5.00 -8.31
C PRO A 236 -7.11 -4.96 -6.79
N ILE A 237 -6.73 -3.82 -6.26
CA ILE A 237 -6.65 -3.64 -4.82
C ILE A 237 -8.07 -3.34 -4.35
N VAL A 238 -8.73 -4.38 -3.83
CA VAL A 238 -10.06 -4.26 -3.22
C VAL A 238 -9.85 -4.17 -1.71
N PHE A 239 -9.76 -2.95 -1.20
CA PHE A 239 -9.86 -2.72 0.23
C PHE A 239 -11.35 -2.63 0.62
N LYS A 240 -11.75 -3.39 1.64
CA LYS A 240 -12.97 -3.08 2.38
C LYS A 240 -12.62 -1.88 3.27
N ALA A 241 -13.13 -0.71 2.93
CA ALA A 241 -13.01 0.48 3.73
C ALA A 241 -13.88 0.33 4.99
N ASP A 242 -13.30 -0.23 6.06
CA ASP A 242 -13.91 -0.27 7.38
C ASP A 242 -12.93 0.38 8.39
N GLU A 243 -13.45 0.81 9.55
CA GLU A 243 -12.74 1.52 10.65
C GLU A 243 -11.43 0.85 11.11
N ASP A 244 -11.20 -0.41 10.74
CA ASP A 244 -9.99 -1.23 10.98
C ASP A 244 -8.70 -0.71 10.32
N ASP A 245 -8.74 0.15 9.30
CA ASP A 245 -7.55 0.51 8.50
C ASP A 245 -6.50 1.32 9.27
N SER A 246 -6.93 2.18 10.22
CA SER A 246 -6.00 2.97 11.05
C SER A 246 -5.27 2.07 12.05
N GLU A 247 -5.98 1.11 12.64
CA GLU A 247 -5.39 0.12 13.53
C GLU A 247 -4.43 -0.82 12.78
N ARG A 248 -4.79 -1.24 11.55
CA ARG A 248 -3.93 -2.04 10.67
C ARG A 248 -2.65 -1.32 10.27
N GLY A 249 -2.76 -0.05 9.84
CA GLY A 249 -1.59 0.78 9.52
C GLY A 249 -0.67 0.95 10.73
N GLY A 250 -1.24 1.28 11.89
CA GLY A 250 -0.49 1.42 13.15
C GLY A 250 0.16 0.12 13.62
N ALA A 251 -0.50 -1.02 13.43
CA ALA A 251 0.05 -2.34 13.73
C ALA A 251 1.21 -2.72 12.82
N LEU A 252 1.08 -2.45 11.52
CA LEU A 252 2.14 -2.68 10.53
C LEU A 252 3.39 -1.84 10.84
N ASP A 253 3.19 -0.53 11.10
CA ASP A 253 4.27 0.39 11.46
C ASP A 253 4.96 -0.05 12.77
N TYR A 254 4.19 -0.46 13.77
CA TYR A 254 4.73 -1.02 15.01
C TYR A 254 5.61 -2.26 14.74
N THR A 255 5.09 -3.23 13.99
CA THR A 255 5.81 -4.49 13.69
C THR A 255 7.10 -4.20 12.94
N MET A 256 7.05 -3.27 11.97
CA MET A 256 8.21 -2.82 11.21
C MET A 256 9.29 -2.14 12.07
N GLN A 257 8.92 -1.43 13.12
CA GLN A 257 9.87 -0.82 14.07
C GLN A 257 10.54 -1.86 14.97
N THR A 258 9.85 -2.97 15.29
CA THR A 258 10.40 -4.00 16.19
C THR A 258 11.36 -4.98 15.52
N ASP A 259 11.32 -5.13 14.20
CA ASP A 259 12.22 -6.03 13.44
C ASP A 259 13.66 -5.48 13.35
N ASP A 260 13.84 -4.16 13.37
CA ASP A 260 15.13 -3.43 13.16
C ASP A 260 15.73 -2.84 14.47
N GLY A 261 15.81 -3.64 15.53
CA GLY A 261 16.44 -3.22 16.80
C GLY A 261 15.42 -2.81 17.85
N MET A 262 15.09 -3.77 18.72
CA MET A 262 13.94 -3.68 19.61
C MET A 262 14.18 -2.77 20.82
N SER A 263 13.28 -1.82 21.05
CA SER A 263 13.15 -1.12 22.33
C SER A 263 12.39 -2.00 23.34
N PRO A 264 12.89 -2.17 24.58
CA PRO A 264 12.19 -2.95 25.61
C PRO A 264 10.77 -2.46 25.93
N LYS A 265 10.48 -1.17 25.69
CA LYS A 265 9.14 -0.58 25.91
C LYS A 265 8.13 -1.01 24.86
N LEU A 266 8.59 -1.30 23.63
CA LEU A 266 7.71 -1.75 22.57
C LEU A 266 7.22 -3.16 22.89
N LEU A 267 8.09 -4.05 23.36
CA LEU A 267 7.74 -5.45 23.65
C LEU A 267 6.48 -5.64 24.51
N LEU A 268 6.26 -4.79 25.52
CA LEU A 268 5.08 -4.86 26.39
C LEU A 268 3.77 -4.40 25.73
N LYS A 269 3.87 -3.64 24.63
CA LYS A 269 2.74 -3.17 23.81
C LYS A 269 2.41 -4.12 22.66
N ALA A 270 3.16 -5.21 22.51
CA ALA A 270 2.89 -6.21 21.49
C ALA A 270 1.64 -7.02 21.85
N ASP A 271 0.80 -7.24 20.85
CA ASP A 271 -0.32 -8.17 20.94
C ASP A 271 0.19 -9.61 20.86
N ILE A 272 1.16 -9.85 19.96
CA ILE A 272 1.83 -11.13 19.74
C ILE A 272 3.34 -10.94 19.75
N VAL A 273 4.07 -11.86 20.34
CA VAL A 273 5.54 -11.90 20.34
C VAL A 273 6.00 -13.17 19.65
N LEU A 274 6.74 -13.03 18.53
CA LEU A 274 7.35 -14.15 17.83
C LEU A 274 8.81 -14.32 18.25
N LEU A 275 9.11 -15.45 18.85
CA LEU A 275 10.45 -15.94 19.16
C LEU A 275 10.88 -16.95 18.10
N GLY A 276 12.18 -17.16 17.97
CA GLY A 276 12.70 -18.21 17.10
C GLY A 276 14.08 -17.89 16.57
N VAL A 277 14.76 -18.93 16.11
CA VAL A 277 16.13 -18.82 15.64
C VAL A 277 16.24 -17.98 14.36
N SER A 278 17.44 -17.50 14.04
CA SER A 278 17.67 -16.73 12.81
C SER A 278 17.20 -17.52 11.59
N ARG A 279 16.43 -16.88 10.70
CA ARG A 279 15.81 -17.49 9.49
C ARG A 279 14.69 -18.50 9.71
N ALA A 280 14.12 -18.54 10.92
CA ALA A 280 12.90 -19.31 11.22
C ALA A 280 11.59 -18.77 10.59
N GLY A 281 11.62 -17.81 9.67
CA GLY A 281 10.38 -17.27 9.07
C GLY A 281 9.60 -16.24 9.91
N LYS A 282 10.16 -15.74 11.03
CA LYS A 282 9.50 -14.75 11.91
C LYS A 282 9.08 -13.45 11.20
N THR A 283 10.01 -12.83 10.45
CA THR A 283 9.77 -11.55 9.76
C THR A 283 8.62 -11.63 8.75
N PRO A 284 8.56 -12.62 7.84
CA PRO A 284 7.40 -12.76 6.96
C PRO A 284 6.10 -13.11 7.69
N LEU A 285 6.17 -13.90 8.77
CA LEU A 285 4.98 -14.27 9.54
C LEU A 285 4.37 -13.09 10.33
N SER A 286 5.22 -12.35 11.04
CA SER A 286 4.81 -11.15 11.80
C SER A 286 4.17 -10.09 10.92
N LEU A 287 4.71 -9.88 9.72
CA LEU A 287 4.16 -8.90 8.82
C LEU A 287 2.84 -9.35 8.20
N LEU A 288 2.72 -10.63 7.85
CA LEU A 288 1.47 -11.19 7.36
C LEU A 288 0.37 -11.06 8.43
N LEU A 289 0.67 -11.37 9.69
CA LEU A 289 -0.25 -11.18 10.83
C LEU A 289 -0.64 -9.70 10.99
N SER A 290 0.32 -8.78 10.90
CA SER A 290 0.06 -7.34 11.03
C SER A 290 -0.80 -6.81 9.88
N GLN A 291 -0.48 -7.20 8.64
CA GLN A 291 -1.14 -6.72 7.44
C GLN A 291 -2.56 -7.29 7.30
N THR A 292 -2.73 -8.59 7.56
CA THR A 292 -4.03 -9.27 7.35
C THR A 292 -4.97 -9.19 8.55
N LYS A 293 -4.44 -9.00 9.76
CA LYS A 293 -5.22 -9.01 11.01
C LYS A 293 -5.12 -7.72 11.83
N GLY A 294 -4.23 -6.80 11.47
CA GLY A 294 -4.06 -5.54 12.22
C GLY A 294 -3.43 -5.70 13.60
N ILE A 295 -2.61 -6.73 13.79
CA ILE A 295 -2.06 -7.10 15.10
C ILE A 295 -0.63 -6.59 15.26
N LYS A 296 -0.31 -6.00 16.41
CA LYS A 296 1.06 -5.54 16.73
C LYS A 296 1.93 -6.72 17.09
N VAL A 297 2.83 -7.10 16.18
CA VAL A 297 3.71 -8.26 16.37
C VAL A 297 5.14 -7.81 16.67
N ALA A 298 5.74 -8.35 17.74
CA ALA A 298 7.16 -8.11 18.05
C ALA A 298 8.02 -9.34 17.73
N ASN A 299 9.11 -9.14 16.99
CA ASN A 299 10.06 -10.21 16.66
C ASN A 299 11.24 -10.23 17.62
N ILE A 300 11.42 -11.32 18.37
CA ILE A 300 12.60 -11.56 19.20
C ILE A 300 13.47 -12.65 18.55
N PRO A 301 14.70 -12.33 18.09
CA PRO A 301 15.62 -13.35 17.64
C PRO A 301 16.15 -14.16 18.84
N LEU A 302 16.14 -15.50 18.70
CA LEU A 302 16.85 -16.39 19.60
C LEU A 302 18.22 -16.74 19.01
N VAL A 303 19.24 -16.71 19.87
CA VAL A 303 20.62 -17.09 19.54
C VAL A 303 21.14 -17.92 20.71
N LEU A 304 21.71 -19.10 20.42
CA LEU A 304 22.15 -20.10 21.40
C LEU A 304 22.85 -19.54 22.66
N GLU A 305 23.70 -18.52 22.51
CA GLU A 305 24.58 -17.99 23.57
C GLU A 305 24.09 -16.65 24.16
N VAL A 306 22.99 -16.11 23.64
CA VAL A 306 22.47 -14.80 24.07
C VAL A 306 21.13 -15.01 24.77
N PRO A 307 21.03 -14.69 26.08
CA PRO A 307 19.75 -14.79 26.76
C PRO A 307 18.75 -13.78 26.15
N PRO A 308 17.47 -14.15 26.04
CA PRO A 308 16.46 -13.22 25.56
C PRO A 308 16.29 -12.03 26.52
N PRO A 309 15.73 -10.90 26.06
CA PRO A 309 15.48 -9.73 26.91
C PRO A 309 14.69 -10.11 28.17
N ARG A 310 15.10 -9.61 29.34
CA ARG A 310 14.44 -9.92 30.63
C ARG A 310 12.96 -9.55 30.63
N GLN A 311 12.60 -8.52 29.86
CA GLN A 311 11.22 -8.04 29.69
C GLN A 311 10.30 -9.06 29.02
N LEU A 312 10.85 -10.08 28.34
CA LEU A 312 10.06 -11.17 27.80
C LEU A 312 9.34 -11.96 28.90
N ILE A 313 9.95 -12.06 30.08
CA ILE A 313 9.37 -12.78 31.24
C ILE A 313 8.12 -12.05 31.76
N SER A 314 8.04 -10.73 31.56
CA SER A 314 6.86 -9.94 31.95
C SER A 314 5.75 -9.92 30.89
N VAL A 315 5.96 -10.52 29.72
CA VAL A 315 4.91 -10.69 28.70
C VAL A 315 4.05 -11.90 29.08
N ASP A 316 2.73 -11.79 28.90
CA ASP A 316 1.82 -12.92 29.06
C ASP A 316 2.24 -14.06 28.11
N ALA A 317 2.55 -15.24 28.67
CA ALA A 317 3.03 -16.40 27.93
C ALA A 317 2.07 -16.83 26.80
N ARG A 318 0.76 -16.55 26.92
CA ARG A 318 -0.25 -16.83 25.89
C ARG A 318 -0.06 -16.03 24.61
N ARG A 319 0.65 -14.90 24.68
CA ARG A 319 0.96 -14.02 23.55
C ARG A 319 2.29 -14.37 22.88
N VAL A 320 3.04 -15.33 23.43
CA VAL A 320 4.40 -15.63 23.02
C VAL A 320 4.44 -16.94 22.23
N PHE A 321 4.90 -16.86 20.99
CA PHE A 321 4.97 -17.98 20.06
C PHE A 321 6.41 -18.23 19.63
N VAL A 322 6.91 -19.45 19.80
CA VAL A 322 8.24 -19.87 19.35
C VAL A 322 8.11 -20.57 18.01
N ILE A 323 8.62 -19.92 16.96
CA ILE A 323 8.64 -20.47 15.61
C ILE A 323 9.80 -21.44 15.46
N THR A 324 9.49 -22.65 15.01
CA THR A 324 10.45 -23.72 14.72
C THR A 324 10.23 -24.31 13.32
N GLN A 325 11.24 -25.02 12.81
CA GLN A 325 11.17 -25.76 11.54
C GLN A 325 12.19 -26.91 11.53
N LYS A 326 12.11 -27.80 10.55
CA LYS A 326 13.14 -28.84 10.30
C LYS A 326 14.54 -28.23 10.13
N ALA A 327 15.52 -28.87 10.76
CA ALA A 327 16.90 -28.41 10.76
C ALA A 327 17.50 -28.38 9.35
N GLU A 328 17.13 -29.32 8.49
CA GLU A 328 17.60 -29.42 7.10
C GLU A 328 17.18 -28.20 6.28
N HIS A 329 15.92 -27.77 6.41
CA HIS A 329 15.39 -26.60 5.72
C HIS A 329 16.05 -25.32 6.23
N LEU A 330 16.15 -25.17 7.55
CA LEU A 330 16.81 -24.02 8.15
C LEU A 330 18.28 -23.92 7.72
N GLN A 331 18.97 -25.06 7.69
CA GLN A 331 20.35 -25.13 7.22
C GLN A 331 20.48 -24.68 5.77
N GLN A 332 19.59 -25.14 4.88
CA GLN A 332 19.61 -24.73 3.47
C GLN A 332 19.47 -23.21 3.34
N VAL A 333 18.48 -22.61 4.00
CA VAL A 333 18.24 -21.16 3.99
C VAL A 333 19.45 -20.39 4.54
N ARG A 334 20.07 -20.88 5.62
CA ARG A 334 21.27 -20.25 6.21
C ARG A 334 22.50 -20.37 5.30
N ARG A 335 22.71 -21.50 4.61
CA ARG A 335 23.81 -21.69 3.63
C ARG A 335 23.67 -20.73 2.46
N GLU A 336 22.47 -20.58 1.92
CA GLU A 336 22.21 -19.65 0.82
C GLU A 336 22.49 -18.21 1.21
N ARG A 337 22.06 -17.80 2.41
CA ARG A 337 22.38 -16.48 2.95
C ARG A 337 23.88 -16.26 3.07
N LEU A 338 24.62 -17.19 3.68
CA LEU A 338 26.08 -17.10 3.81
C LEU A 338 26.77 -16.95 2.45
N ARG A 339 26.35 -17.73 1.44
CA ARG A 339 26.87 -17.61 0.07
C ARG A 339 26.67 -16.20 -0.50
N ARG A 340 25.49 -15.60 -0.28
CA ARG A 340 25.19 -14.23 -0.72
C ARG A 340 26.05 -13.19 0.02
N GLU A 341 26.26 -13.36 1.32
CA GLU A 341 27.06 -12.45 2.15
C GLU A 341 28.56 -12.54 1.85
N MET A 342 29.07 -13.74 1.56
CA MET A 342 30.44 -13.95 1.07
C MET A 342 30.65 -13.30 -0.30
N LYS A 343 29.69 -13.43 -1.22
CA LYS A 343 29.71 -12.75 -2.53
C LYS A 343 29.78 -11.23 -2.40
N ASN A 344 29.11 -10.68 -1.39
CA ASN A 344 29.10 -9.24 -1.10
C ASN A 344 30.28 -8.78 -0.21
N ARG A 345 31.28 -9.63 0.03
CA ARG A 345 32.47 -9.37 0.89
C ARG A 345 32.12 -8.91 2.31
N ARG A 346 30.93 -9.26 2.83
CA ARG A 346 30.46 -8.82 4.15
C ARG A 346 30.81 -9.78 5.29
N VAL A 347 31.31 -10.99 4.99
CA VAL A 347 31.60 -12.03 6.01
C VAL A 347 32.86 -12.83 5.64
N GLY A 348 33.71 -13.10 6.65
CA GLY A 348 34.93 -13.92 6.53
C GLY A 348 34.68 -15.44 6.49
N SER A 349 35.67 -16.20 6.02
CA SER A 349 35.56 -17.59 5.53
C SER A 349 35.26 -18.72 6.54
N ARG A 350 34.87 -18.45 7.79
CA ARG A 350 34.55 -19.49 8.80
C ARG A 350 33.32 -19.12 9.63
N SER A 351 32.14 -19.51 9.16
CA SER A 351 30.88 -19.32 9.90
C SER A 351 30.25 -20.66 10.25
N THR A 352 30.06 -20.92 11.55
CA THR A 352 29.30 -22.08 12.09
C THR A 352 27.78 -21.91 11.96
N TYR A 353 27.33 -20.76 11.44
CA TYR A 353 25.91 -20.36 11.37
C TYR A 353 25.01 -21.37 10.63
N ALA A 354 25.56 -22.08 9.63
CA ALA A 354 24.84 -23.09 8.85
C ALA A 354 25.38 -24.52 9.05
N ASP A 355 26.19 -24.75 10.09
CA ASP A 355 26.64 -26.08 10.51
C ASP A 355 25.42 -26.89 11.03
N PRO A 356 25.24 -28.16 10.61
CA PRO A 356 24.09 -28.96 11.04
C PRO A 356 23.98 -29.06 12.58
N ASP A 357 25.09 -29.30 13.27
CA ASP A 357 25.11 -29.49 14.72
C ASP A 357 24.85 -28.17 15.45
N TYR A 358 25.27 -27.04 14.87
CA TYR A 358 24.92 -25.73 15.40
C TYR A 358 23.44 -25.42 15.22
N VAL A 359 22.90 -25.66 14.03
CA VAL A 359 21.48 -25.42 13.70
C VAL A 359 20.56 -26.27 14.60
N GLN A 360 20.88 -27.54 14.79
CA GLN A 360 20.11 -28.43 15.67
C GLN A 360 20.11 -27.92 17.11
N ARG A 361 21.29 -27.58 17.66
CA ARG A 361 21.39 -27.01 19.01
C ARG A 361 20.61 -25.71 19.17
N ASP A 362 20.61 -24.85 18.16
CA ASP A 362 19.89 -23.56 18.17
C ASP A 362 18.37 -23.80 18.28
N LEU A 363 17.85 -24.77 17.51
CA LEU A 363 16.43 -25.19 17.55
C LEU A 363 16.07 -25.87 18.88
N ASP A 364 16.94 -26.73 19.41
CA ASP A 364 16.73 -27.41 20.68
C ASP A 364 16.67 -26.40 21.83
N ASN A 365 17.57 -25.41 21.84
CA ASN A 365 17.58 -24.36 22.85
C ASN A 365 16.29 -23.51 22.80
N ALA A 366 15.81 -23.18 21.61
CA ALA A 366 14.53 -22.49 21.45
C ALA A 366 13.37 -23.30 22.00
N THR A 367 13.37 -24.62 21.78
CA THR A 367 12.35 -25.55 22.29
C THR A 367 12.41 -25.68 23.82
N VAL A 368 13.60 -25.76 24.40
CA VAL A 368 13.81 -25.79 25.86
C VAL A 368 13.32 -24.50 26.50
N LEU A 369 13.64 -23.35 25.91
CA LEU A 369 13.16 -22.05 26.38
C LEU A 369 11.64 -21.98 26.35
N ALA A 370 11.01 -22.43 25.26
CA ALA A 370 9.55 -22.44 25.12
C ALA A 370 8.89 -23.26 26.24
N ARG A 371 9.36 -24.49 26.45
CA ARG A 371 8.83 -25.40 27.47
C ARG A 371 9.02 -24.84 28.88
N LYS A 372 10.18 -24.25 29.18
CA LYS A 372 10.49 -23.68 30.49
C LYS A 372 9.53 -22.56 30.88
N HIS A 373 9.08 -21.76 29.91
CA HIS A 373 8.25 -20.58 30.16
C HIS A 373 6.78 -20.75 29.71
N GLY A 374 6.40 -21.94 29.24
CA GLY A 374 5.03 -22.23 28.78
C GLY A 374 4.63 -21.50 27.50
N TYR A 375 5.60 -21.17 26.63
CA TYR A 375 5.31 -20.53 25.35
C TYR A 375 4.81 -21.55 24.32
N THR A 376 3.92 -21.10 23.44
CA THR A 376 3.37 -21.93 22.36
C THR A 376 4.43 -22.17 21.29
N ILE A 377 4.70 -23.42 20.94
CA ILE A 377 5.59 -23.76 19.83
C ILE A 377 4.77 -23.90 18.56
N VAL A 378 5.20 -23.23 17.50
CA VAL A 378 4.57 -23.30 16.17
C VAL A 378 5.61 -23.82 15.17
N ASP A 379 5.37 -25.03 14.69
CA ASP A 379 6.19 -25.64 13.63
C ASP A 379 5.64 -25.24 12.26
N ILE A 380 6.44 -24.48 11.52
CA ILE A 380 6.11 -23.97 10.18
C ILE A 380 6.68 -24.83 9.05
N THR A 381 7.27 -25.98 9.37
CA THR A 381 7.82 -26.88 8.36
C THR A 381 6.74 -27.30 7.37
N ASP A 382 7.04 -27.16 6.07
CA ASP A 382 6.17 -27.58 4.96
C ASP A 382 4.78 -26.90 4.95
N ARG A 383 4.62 -25.80 5.70
CA ARG A 383 3.38 -25.02 5.77
C ARG A 383 3.49 -23.73 4.96
N ALA A 384 2.36 -23.32 4.38
CA ALA A 384 2.26 -21.96 3.85
C ALA A 384 2.28 -20.93 5.00
N MET A 385 2.74 -19.71 4.72
CA MET A 385 2.84 -18.66 5.74
C MET A 385 1.46 -18.26 6.26
N GLU A 386 0.46 -18.29 5.39
CA GLU A 386 -0.95 -18.03 5.69
C GLU A 386 -1.53 -19.09 6.64
N GLU A 387 -1.14 -20.35 6.48
CA GLU A 387 -1.55 -21.43 7.38
C GLU A 387 -0.91 -21.27 8.75
N ALA A 388 0.39 -20.95 8.80
CA ALA A 388 1.10 -20.66 10.04
C ALA A 388 0.49 -19.44 10.78
N ALA A 389 0.14 -18.38 10.05
CA ALA A 389 -0.53 -17.21 10.61
C ALA A 389 -1.91 -17.57 11.16
N SER A 390 -2.68 -18.38 10.42
CA SER A 390 -4.00 -18.85 10.85
C SER A 390 -3.92 -19.69 12.13
N LEU A 391 -2.90 -20.54 12.27
CA LEU A 391 -2.68 -21.33 13.49
C LEU A 391 -2.36 -20.45 14.69
N ILE A 392 -1.47 -19.45 14.52
CA ILE A 392 -1.16 -18.49 15.59
C ILE A 392 -2.44 -17.75 16.02
N MET A 393 -3.24 -17.30 15.05
CA MET A 393 -4.49 -16.60 15.34
C MET A 393 -5.51 -17.46 16.06
N TYR A 394 -5.63 -18.73 15.69
CA TYR A 394 -6.54 -19.67 16.33
C TYR A 394 -6.19 -19.92 17.81
N VAL A 395 -4.90 -19.90 18.15
CA VAL A 395 -4.44 -20.06 19.54
C VAL A 395 -4.50 -18.74 20.33
N TYR A 396 -4.38 -17.61 19.63
CA TYR A 396 -4.38 -16.28 20.24
C TYR A 396 -5.77 -15.77 20.63
N LEU A 397 -6.79 -16.07 19.81
CA LEU A 397 -8.20 -15.75 20.04
C LEU A 397 -8.86 -16.79 20.96
#